data_AF-A0A4S4G822-F1
#
_entry.id   AF-A0A4S4G822-F1
#
_cell.length_a   1.000
_cell.length_b   1.000
_cell.length_c   1.000
_cell.angle_alpha   90.00
_cell.angle_beta   90.00
_cell.angle_gamma   90.00
#
_symmetry.space_group_name_H-M   'P 1'
#
loop_
_entity.id
_entity.type
_entity.pdbx_description
1 polymer ?
#
loop_
_entity_poly.entity_id
_entity_poly.type
_entity_poly.pdbx_seq_one_letter_code
_entity_poly.pdbx_strand_id
1 'polypeptide(L)'
;VTKTTRTVNIDLWNYWHFAFIGAVIYFASQSLAWGFFGAIICYIITLVLADITAKKFQGFYKDMDGISIPQPFCAGFVPFAWAINKGLDKIPGMAKLEIDAEGMKKKFGLLGEPLFLGVVVGVAIGCLTCKTWAEIVDRIPYILGLGIKMGAVMELIPRVTVLFIEGLKPISDATRSLIARKFKGADGLNIGMSPALVIGHPTTLVVSLLLIPVTLALAVLLPGNQFLPLASLAGMFYVFPLVLPFTKGNVVKSFIIGLVVMVMGLYMVTNLAPAFTLAAKDVFAVTGDAAVAIPQGFDGGSLDFASSPLAWIIYQCTQNLKWIGAGILVLITMGMMWWNRVHIIRNQRMMAEKN
;
A
#
# COMPACT_ATOMS: atom_id res chain seq x y z
N VAL A 1 -6.93 15.20 -21.84
CA VAL A 1 -7.78 14.79 -22.98
C VAL A 1 -9.11 14.20 -22.50
N THR A 2 -9.14 13.11 -21.75
CA THR A 2 -10.40 12.47 -21.29
C THR A 2 -11.14 13.21 -20.16
N LYS A 3 -10.40 13.99 -19.35
CA LYS A 3 -10.91 14.72 -18.16
C LYS A 3 -11.64 13.82 -17.13
N THR A 4 -11.28 12.53 -17.09
CA THR A 4 -11.89 11.49 -16.23
C THR A 4 -11.24 11.35 -14.86
N THR A 5 -10.17 12.09 -14.59
CA THR A 5 -9.52 12.22 -13.27
C THR A 5 -9.02 13.65 -13.10
N ARG A 6 -8.95 14.11 -11.85
CA ARG A 6 -8.31 15.38 -11.47
C ARG A 6 -6.93 15.17 -10.83
N THR A 7 -6.49 13.92 -10.71
CA THR A 7 -5.18 13.57 -10.14
C THR A 7 -4.10 13.62 -11.22
N VAL A 8 -3.05 14.39 -10.97
CA VAL A 8 -1.84 14.44 -11.80
C VAL A 8 -0.71 13.77 -11.02
N ASN A 9 -0.38 12.53 -11.39
CA ASN A 9 0.72 11.80 -10.75
C ASN A 9 2.07 12.36 -11.18
N ILE A 10 2.83 12.92 -10.24
CA ILE A 10 4.18 13.43 -10.48
C ILE A 10 5.26 12.61 -9.76
N ASP A 11 4.85 11.62 -8.96
CA ASP A 11 5.76 10.78 -8.21
C ASP A 11 6.21 9.58 -9.05
N LEU A 12 7.44 9.67 -9.56
CA LEU A 12 8.07 8.64 -10.37
C LEU A 12 8.33 7.35 -9.58
N TRP A 13 8.46 7.41 -8.25
CA TRP A 13 8.63 6.20 -7.44
C TRP A 13 7.42 5.27 -7.58
N ASN A 14 6.22 5.82 -7.71
CA ASN A 14 5.02 4.99 -7.87
C ASN A 14 5.02 4.18 -9.17
N TYR A 15 5.84 4.54 -10.17
CA TYR A 15 5.77 3.96 -11.51
C TYR A 15 6.27 2.52 -11.59
N TRP A 16 7.14 2.10 -10.67
CA TRP A 16 7.66 0.72 -10.67
C TRP A 16 6.53 -0.31 -10.50
N HIS A 17 5.43 0.03 -9.83
CA HIS A 17 4.27 -0.86 -9.68
C HIS A 17 3.60 -1.16 -11.04
N PHE A 18 3.47 -0.15 -11.91
CA PHE A 18 2.90 -0.35 -13.25
C PHE A 18 3.85 -1.17 -14.13
N ALA A 19 5.15 -0.91 -14.01
CA ALA A 19 6.18 -1.70 -14.67
C ALA A 19 6.18 -3.15 -14.17
N PHE A 20 6.03 -3.37 -12.85
CA PHE A 20 5.97 -4.69 -12.23
C PHE A 20 4.85 -5.53 -12.83
N ILE A 21 3.60 -5.04 -12.83
CA ILE A 21 2.49 -5.85 -13.34
C ILE A 21 2.60 -6.07 -14.84
N GLY A 22 3.08 -5.08 -15.59
CA GLY A 22 3.35 -5.22 -17.01
C GLY A 22 4.40 -6.28 -17.31
N ALA A 23 5.50 -6.30 -16.54
CA ALA A 23 6.56 -7.29 -16.66
C ALA A 23 6.05 -8.69 -16.30
N VAL A 24 5.36 -8.85 -15.17
CA VAL A 24 4.80 -10.14 -14.75
C VAL A 24 3.86 -10.73 -15.82
N ILE A 25 3.01 -9.89 -16.42
CA ILE A 25 2.10 -10.29 -17.51
C ILE A 25 2.88 -10.62 -18.79
N TYR A 26 3.90 -9.83 -19.13
CA TYR A 26 4.77 -10.10 -20.28
C TYR A 26 5.45 -11.46 -20.14
N PHE A 27 6.09 -11.75 -19.01
CA PHE A 27 6.80 -13.01 -18.81
C PHE A 27 5.86 -14.22 -18.72
N ALA A 28 4.64 -14.03 -18.22
CA ALA A 28 3.62 -15.08 -18.22
C ALA A 28 3.02 -15.36 -19.60
N SER A 29 2.81 -14.33 -20.44
CA SER A 29 2.16 -14.47 -21.76
C SER A 29 3.11 -14.49 -22.96
N GLN A 30 4.38 -14.15 -22.76
CA GLN A 30 5.38 -13.88 -23.80
C GLN A 30 4.91 -12.81 -24.81
N SER A 31 4.11 -11.83 -24.36
CA SER A 31 3.52 -10.80 -25.22
C SER A 31 3.62 -9.41 -24.62
N LEU A 32 4.39 -8.53 -25.28
CA LEU A 32 4.52 -7.13 -24.88
C LEU A 32 3.18 -6.39 -24.91
N ALA A 33 2.30 -6.72 -25.87
CA ALA A 33 1.00 -6.10 -25.99
C ALA A 33 0.13 -6.36 -24.75
N TRP A 34 0.13 -7.60 -24.24
CA TRP A 34 -0.57 -7.94 -23.00
C TRP A 34 0.06 -7.25 -21.78
N GLY A 35 1.39 -7.19 -21.71
CA GLY A 35 2.11 -6.47 -20.66
C GLY A 35 1.73 -4.98 -20.60
N PHE A 36 1.76 -4.30 -21.74
CA PHE A 36 1.34 -2.89 -21.82
C PHE A 36 -0.14 -2.71 -21.49
N PHE A 37 -1.01 -3.60 -21.97
CA PHE A 37 -2.43 -3.56 -21.65
C PHE A 37 -2.67 -3.62 -20.13
N GLY A 38 -2.05 -4.58 -19.43
CA GLY A 38 -2.18 -4.72 -17.99
C GLY A 38 -1.65 -3.50 -17.22
N ALA A 39 -0.50 -2.95 -17.62
CA ALA A 39 0.08 -1.76 -17.02
C ALA A 39 -0.82 -0.52 -17.21
N ILE A 40 -1.38 -0.32 -18.41
CA ILE A 40 -2.28 0.80 -18.72
C ILE A 40 -3.57 0.70 -17.90
N ILE A 41 -4.18 -0.49 -17.83
CA ILE A 41 -5.39 -0.71 -17.01
C ILE A 41 -5.09 -0.41 -15.54
N CYS A 42 -3.97 -0.93 -15.01
CA CYS A 42 -3.55 -0.65 -13.64
C CYS A 42 -3.38 0.85 -13.39
N TYR A 43 -2.75 1.57 -14.33
CA TYR A 43 -2.54 3.02 -14.26
C TYR A 43 -3.86 3.79 -14.21
N ILE A 44 -4.78 3.50 -15.14
CA ILE A 44 -6.07 4.20 -15.20
C ILE A 44 -6.90 3.96 -13.94
N ILE A 45 -7.01 2.70 -13.49
CA ILE A 45 -7.76 2.36 -12.26
C ILE A 45 -7.15 3.08 -11.06
N THR A 46 -5.82 3.08 -10.94
CA THR A 46 -5.11 3.75 -9.84
C THR A 46 -5.38 5.25 -9.82
N LEU A 47 -5.34 5.93 -10.97
CA LEU A 47 -5.63 7.37 -11.04
C LEU A 47 -7.08 7.70 -10.69
N VAL A 48 -8.03 6.83 -11.03
CA VAL A 48 -9.43 7.01 -10.64
C VAL A 48 -9.59 6.81 -9.13
N LEU A 49 -9.01 5.76 -8.56
CA LEU A 49 -9.04 5.51 -7.11
C LEU A 49 -8.36 6.63 -6.30
N ALA A 50 -7.22 7.14 -6.77
CA ALA A 50 -6.54 8.29 -6.15
C ALA A 50 -7.45 9.52 -6.10
N ASP A 51 -8.20 9.78 -7.17
CA ASP A 51 -9.11 10.93 -7.25
C ASP A 51 -10.34 10.77 -6.33
N ILE A 52 -10.94 9.58 -6.30
CA ILE A 52 -12.09 9.26 -5.44
C ILE A 52 -11.71 9.37 -3.95
N THR A 53 -10.52 8.90 -3.60
CA THR A 53 -10.04 8.88 -2.22
C THR A 53 -9.45 10.21 -1.76
N ALA A 54 -9.07 11.10 -2.69
CA ALA A 54 -8.36 12.34 -2.40
C ALA A 54 -9.01 13.15 -1.27
N LYS A 55 -10.30 13.48 -1.36
CA LYS A 55 -10.99 14.26 -0.32
C LYS A 55 -10.94 13.61 1.08
N LYS A 56 -11.10 12.29 1.13
CA LYS A 56 -11.10 11.54 2.39
C LYS A 56 -9.69 11.47 2.98
N PHE A 57 -8.68 11.28 2.14
CA PHE A 57 -7.27 11.33 2.51
C PHE A 57 -6.90 12.71 3.08
N GLN A 58 -7.22 13.78 2.35
CA GLN A 58 -6.94 15.18 2.72
C GLN A 58 -7.65 15.59 4.01
N GLY A 59 -8.89 15.13 4.23
CA GLY A 59 -9.63 15.43 5.45
C GLY A 59 -9.15 14.67 6.69
N PHE A 60 -8.37 13.60 6.52
CA PHE A 60 -7.83 12.81 7.63
C PHE A 60 -6.41 13.22 8.00
N TYR A 61 -5.54 13.46 7.01
CA TYR A 61 -4.14 13.83 7.24
C TYR A 61 -3.95 15.35 7.17
N LYS A 62 -3.19 15.89 8.13
CA LYS A 62 -2.87 17.33 8.20
C LYS A 62 -1.97 17.76 7.04
N ASP A 63 -2.13 19.00 6.59
CA ASP A 63 -1.32 19.64 5.54
C ASP A 63 -1.30 18.89 4.18
N MET A 64 -2.31 18.05 3.92
CA MET A 64 -2.42 17.28 2.69
C MET A 64 -3.36 17.91 1.66
N ASP A 65 -3.92 19.11 1.88
CA ASP A 65 -4.89 19.75 0.98
C ASP A 65 -4.44 19.67 -0.47
N GLY A 66 -5.28 19.15 -1.37
CA GLY A 66 -5.00 18.93 -2.80
C GLY A 66 -3.95 17.87 -3.15
N ILE A 67 -3.51 17.05 -2.19
CA ILE A 67 -2.67 15.87 -2.42
C ILE A 67 -3.55 14.63 -2.61
N SER A 68 -3.13 13.72 -3.48
CA SER A 68 -3.73 12.41 -3.72
C SER A 68 -2.64 11.35 -3.80
N ILE A 69 -2.99 10.09 -3.59
CA ILE A 69 -2.03 8.98 -3.52
C ILE A 69 -2.28 8.01 -4.69
N PRO A 70 -1.65 8.20 -5.86
CA PRO A 70 -1.75 7.32 -7.02
C PRO A 70 -0.73 6.18 -6.98
N GLN A 71 -0.56 5.56 -5.81
CA GLN A 71 0.26 4.35 -5.68
C GLN A 71 -0.66 3.11 -5.76
N PRO A 72 -0.43 2.19 -6.72
CA PRO A 72 -1.29 1.03 -6.94
C PRO A 72 -1.44 0.09 -5.74
N PHE A 73 -0.39 -0.05 -4.92
CA PHE A 73 -0.44 -0.90 -3.74
C PHE A 73 -1.44 -0.35 -2.71
N CYS A 74 -1.25 0.88 -2.23
CA CYS A 74 -2.21 1.59 -1.38
C CYS A 74 -3.62 1.60 -1.99
N ALA A 75 -3.74 2.01 -3.26
CA ALA A 75 -5.03 2.19 -3.92
C ALA A 75 -5.77 0.86 -4.09
N GLY A 76 -5.06 -0.23 -4.37
CA GLY A 76 -5.65 -1.56 -4.54
C GLY A 76 -6.38 -2.08 -3.30
N PHE A 77 -5.99 -1.62 -2.10
CA PHE A 77 -6.66 -2.01 -0.86
C PHE A 77 -7.89 -1.17 -0.53
N VAL A 78 -8.09 -0.02 -1.17
CA VAL A 78 -9.19 0.92 -0.86
C VAL A 78 -10.57 0.26 -0.93
N PRO A 79 -10.95 -0.48 -2.00
CA PRO A 79 -12.28 -1.09 -2.07
C PRO A 79 -12.53 -2.09 -0.94
N PHE A 80 -11.49 -2.87 -0.58
CA PHE A 80 -11.53 -3.86 0.49
C PHE A 80 -11.61 -3.19 1.85
N ALA A 81 -10.79 -2.18 2.10
CA ALA A 81 -10.81 -1.40 3.33
C ALA A 81 -12.18 -0.75 3.55
N TRP A 82 -12.77 -0.17 2.50
CA TRP A 82 -14.12 0.39 2.57
C TRP A 82 -15.19 -0.67 2.88
N ALA A 83 -15.16 -1.80 2.17
CA ALA A 83 -16.14 -2.86 2.33
C ALA A 83 -16.06 -3.52 3.72
N ILE A 84 -14.85 -3.87 4.16
CA ILE A 84 -14.60 -4.48 5.47
C ILE A 84 -14.94 -3.48 6.57
N ASN A 85 -14.50 -2.21 6.47
CA ASN A 85 -14.84 -1.20 7.47
C ASN A 85 -16.36 -1.02 7.59
N LYS A 86 -17.09 -0.99 6.46
CA LYS A 86 -18.56 -0.91 6.47
C LYS A 86 -19.21 -2.13 7.14
N GLY A 87 -18.61 -3.32 7.00
CA GLY A 87 -19.02 -4.51 7.74
C GLY A 87 -18.75 -4.39 9.24
N LEU A 88 -17.54 -3.94 9.62
CA LEU A 88 -17.15 -3.73 11.01
C LEU A 88 -18.01 -2.68 11.71
N ASP A 89 -18.40 -1.61 11.01
CA ASP A 89 -19.27 -0.55 11.55
C ASP A 89 -20.68 -1.07 11.87
N LYS A 90 -21.13 -2.18 11.27
CA LYS A 90 -22.42 -2.81 11.58
C LYS A 90 -22.37 -3.73 12.80
N ILE A 91 -21.19 -4.12 13.28
CA ILE A 91 -21.06 -5.02 14.42
C ILE A 91 -21.33 -4.22 15.70
N PRO A 92 -22.39 -4.57 16.48
CA PRO A 92 -22.69 -3.87 17.72
C PRO A 92 -21.53 -4.03 18.70
N GLY A 93 -21.05 -2.91 19.25
CA GLY A 93 -19.88 -2.88 20.16
C GLY A 93 -18.56 -2.51 19.48
N MET A 94 -18.45 -2.62 18.15
CA MET A 94 -17.23 -2.19 17.44
C MET A 94 -17.03 -0.67 17.49
N ALA A 95 -18.11 0.10 17.54
CA ALA A 95 -18.08 1.54 17.78
C ALA A 95 -17.62 1.91 19.21
N LYS A 96 -17.64 0.97 20.17
CA LYS A 96 -17.10 1.18 21.52
C LYS A 96 -15.60 0.91 21.61
N LEU A 97 -15.02 0.25 20.60
CA LEU A 97 -13.60 -0.06 20.47
C LEU A 97 -12.87 1.00 19.64
N GLU A 98 -13.20 2.28 19.84
CA GLU A 98 -12.46 3.41 19.25
C GLU A 98 -11.18 3.66 20.02
N ILE A 99 -10.19 2.82 19.71
CA ILE A 99 -8.84 2.91 20.23
C ILE A 99 -7.95 3.37 19.08
N ASP A 100 -7.50 4.61 19.13
CA ASP A 100 -6.41 5.14 18.31
C ASP A 100 -5.07 4.99 19.04
N ALA A 101 -3.97 5.43 18.42
CA ALA A 101 -2.65 5.33 19.03
C ALA A 101 -2.54 6.12 20.36
N GLU A 102 -3.20 7.29 20.45
CA GLU A 102 -3.24 8.09 21.67
C GLU A 102 -4.05 7.40 22.77
N GLY A 103 -5.18 6.79 22.42
CA GLY A 103 -6.00 5.96 23.31
C GLY A 103 -5.26 4.72 23.81
N MET A 104 -4.42 4.11 22.98
CA MET A 104 -3.52 3.03 23.44
C MET A 104 -2.51 3.54 24.45
N LYS A 105 -1.85 4.67 24.18
CA LYS A 105 -0.95 5.31 25.15
C LYS A 105 -1.65 5.64 26.47
N LYS A 106 -2.87 6.18 26.42
CA LYS A 106 -3.66 6.53 27.60
C LYS A 106 -4.07 5.30 28.43
N LYS A 107 -4.41 4.19 27.77
CA LYS A 107 -4.91 2.96 28.43
C LYS A 107 -3.79 2.04 28.91
N PHE A 108 -2.72 1.91 28.13
CA PHE A 108 -1.63 0.97 28.37
C PHE A 108 -0.32 1.64 28.83
N GLY A 109 -0.31 2.97 28.97
CA GLY A 109 0.86 3.73 29.42
C GLY A 109 2.05 3.56 28.47
N LEU A 110 3.21 3.23 29.03
CA LEU A 110 4.45 2.96 28.28
C LEU A 110 4.26 1.86 27.22
N LEU A 111 3.45 0.83 27.49
CA LEU A 111 3.20 -0.27 26.56
C LEU A 111 2.46 0.18 25.30
N GLY A 112 1.77 1.33 25.35
CA GLY A 112 1.05 1.90 24.21
C GLY A 112 1.88 2.85 23.36
N GLU A 113 3.13 3.15 23.76
CA GLU A 113 3.99 4.04 22.99
C GLU A 113 4.58 3.31 21.76
N PRO A 114 4.53 3.91 20.55
CA PRO A 114 5.09 3.30 19.34
C PRO A 114 6.56 2.87 19.49
N LEU A 115 7.37 3.65 20.22
CA LEU A 115 8.77 3.33 20.52
C LEU A 115 8.86 2.01 21.31
N PHE A 116 8.13 1.90 22.41
CA PHE A 116 8.16 0.71 23.26
C PHE A 116 7.64 -0.51 22.52
N LEU A 117 6.53 -0.36 21.77
CA LEU A 117 6.02 -1.42 20.90
C LEU A 117 7.09 -1.86 19.89
N GLY A 118 7.80 -0.89 19.28
CA GLY A 118 8.94 -1.12 18.38
C GLY A 118 10.00 -2.01 19.02
N VAL A 119 10.39 -1.70 20.25
CA VAL A 119 11.37 -2.49 21.01
C VAL A 119 10.86 -3.90 21.27
N VAL A 120 9.64 -4.06 21.77
CA VAL A 120 9.05 -5.36 22.10
C VAL A 120 8.95 -6.24 20.86
N VAL A 121 8.45 -5.70 19.75
CA VAL A 121 8.31 -6.46 18.51
C VAL A 121 9.68 -6.77 17.90
N GLY A 122 10.65 -5.86 17.97
CA GLY A 122 12.02 -6.14 17.54
C GLY A 122 12.66 -7.27 18.35
N VAL A 123 12.48 -7.29 19.67
CA VAL A 123 12.92 -8.41 20.53
C VAL A 123 12.19 -9.70 20.15
N ALA A 124 10.86 -9.66 19.98
CA ALA A 124 10.08 -10.83 19.59
C ALA A 124 10.56 -11.43 18.25
N ILE A 125 10.78 -10.59 17.24
CA ILE A 125 11.34 -11.01 15.95
C ILE A 125 12.75 -11.59 16.14
N GLY A 126 13.60 -10.95 16.95
CA GLY A 126 14.94 -11.45 17.26
C GLY A 126 14.89 -12.86 17.86
N CYS A 127 14.00 -13.10 18.82
CA CYS A 127 13.78 -14.43 19.39
C CYS A 127 13.31 -15.43 18.33
N LEU A 128 12.40 -15.04 17.43
CA LEU A 128 11.90 -15.91 16.35
C LEU A 128 12.99 -16.31 15.34
N THR A 129 14.10 -15.57 15.26
CA THR A 129 15.24 -15.98 14.42
C THR A 129 16.11 -17.07 15.04
N CYS A 130 15.92 -17.38 16.32
CA CYS A 130 16.69 -18.37 17.06
C CYS A 130 15.93 -19.70 17.12
N LYS A 131 16.62 -20.82 16.84
CA LYS A 131 15.98 -22.14 16.78
C LYS A 131 15.92 -22.85 18.13
N THR A 132 16.79 -22.47 19.06
CA THR A 132 16.93 -23.13 20.37
C THR A 132 17.06 -22.12 21.50
N TRP A 133 16.77 -22.55 22.73
CA TRP A 133 16.94 -21.71 23.91
C TRP A 133 18.41 -21.30 24.13
N ALA A 134 19.36 -22.20 23.87
CA ALA A 134 20.79 -21.88 23.94
C ALA A 134 21.15 -20.75 22.96
N GLU A 135 20.63 -20.80 21.72
CA GLU A 135 20.87 -19.75 20.73
C GLU A 135 20.25 -18.41 21.13
N ILE A 136 19.09 -18.40 21.81
CA ILE A 136 18.51 -17.16 22.36
C ILE A 136 19.45 -16.54 23.40
N VAL A 137 19.97 -17.34 24.33
CA VAL A 137 20.88 -16.87 25.39
C VAL A 137 22.17 -16.34 24.78
N ASP A 138 22.75 -17.05 23.82
CA ASP A 138 23.99 -16.62 23.14
C ASP A 138 23.78 -15.35 22.29
N ARG A 139 22.57 -15.13 21.77
CA ARG A 139 22.24 -13.99 20.91
C ARG A 139 21.49 -12.85 21.60
N ILE A 140 21.47 -12.79 22.94
CA ILE A 140 20.85 -11.69 23.70
C ILE A 140 21.26 -10.30 23.16
N PRO A 141 22.56 -10.00 22.92
CA PRO A 141 22.96 -8.68 22.41
C PRO A 141 22.36 -8.36 21.03
N TYR A 142 22.25 -9.36 20.16
CA TYR A 142 21.62 -9.22 18.85
C TYR A 142 20.11 -8.96 18.99
N ILE A 143 19.42 -9.73 19.83
CA ILE A 143 17.97 -9.62 20.05
C ILE A 143 17.62 -8.24 20.63
N LEU A 144 18.32 -7.81 21.68
CA LEU A 144 18.13 -6.49 22.27
C LEU A 144 18.53 -5.37 21.31
N GLY A 145 19.62 -5.55 20.55
CA GLY A 145 20.05 -4.63 19.50
C GLY A 145 19.01 -4.46 18.41
N LEU A 146 18.32 -5.54 18.01
CA LEU A 146 17.20 -5.47 17.06
C LEU A 146 16.02 -4.70 17.66
N GLY A 147 15.67 -4.96 18.93
CA GLY A 147 14.69 -4.17 19.68
C GLY A 147 15.01 -2.67 19.66
N ILE A 148 16.22 -2.29 20.03
CA ILE A 148 16.66 -0.88 20.05
C ILE A 148 16.56 -0.26 18.65
N LYS A 149 17.01 -0.95 17.60
CA LYS A 149 16.91 -0.46 16.21
C LYS A 149 15.46 -0.24 15.81
N MET A 150 14.57 -1.20 16.09
CA MET A 150 13.15 -1.06 15.77
C MET A 150 12.48 0.08 16.55
N GLY A 151 12.77 0.21 17.84
CA GLY A 151 12.30 1.35 18.64
C GLY A 151 12.80 2.70 18.10
N ALA A 152 14.08 2.79 17.72
CA ALA A 152 14.65 3.99 17.12
C ALA A 152 13.97 4.34 15.79
N VAL A 153 13.69 3.34 14.93
CA VAL A 153 12.96 3.55 13.68
C VAL A 153 11.55 4.11 13.94
N MET A 154 10.86 3.63 14.98
CA MET A 154 9.52 4.15 15.35
C MET A 154 9.55 5.61 15.82
N GLU A 155 10.67 6.07 16.37
CA GLU A 155 10.86 7.47 16.75
C GLU A 155 11.30 8.35 15.56
N LEU A 156 12.13 7.80 14.68
CA LEU A 156 12.69 8.54 13.55
C LEU A 156 11.69 8.71 12.41
N ILE A 157 10.89 7.68 12.06
CA ILE A 157 9.96 7.75 10.92
C ILE A 157 9.01 8.96 11.03
N PRO A 158 8.29 9.19 12.16
CA PRO A 158 7.40 10.35 12.28
C PRO A 158 8.12 11.68 12.06
N ARG A 159 9.29 11.86 12.69
CA ARG A 159 10.07 13.09 12.61
C ARG A 159 10.56 13.37 11.19
N VAL A 160 11.09 12.34 10.53
CA VAL A 160 11.54 12.43 9.13
C VAL A 160 10.37 12.70 8.20
N THR A 161 9.21 12.06 8.43
CA THR A 161 7.99 12.27 7.63
C THR A 161 7.53 13.73 7.68
N VAL A 162 7.52 14.36 8.87
CA VAL A 162 7.16 15.79 9.01
C VAL A 162 8.10 16.68 8.20
N LEU A 163 9.41 16.47 8.30
CA LEU A 163 10.40 17.22 7.52
C LEU A 163 10.19 17.05 6.00
N PHE A 164 9.81 15.85 5.55
CA PHE A 164 9.46 15.62 4.15
C PHE A 164 8.21 16.39 3.70
N ILE A 165 7.15 16.42 4.53
CA ILE A 165 5.95 17.20 4.23
C ILE A 165 6.29 18.68 4.11
N GLU A 166 7.04 19.21 5.07
CA GLU A 166 7.47 20.61 5.09
C GLU A 166 8.32 20.96 3.86
N GLY A 167 9.26 20.08 3.48
CA GLY A 167 10.11 20.27 2.31
C GLY A 167 9.37 20.16 0.98
N LEU A 168 8.31 19.34 0.91
CA LEU A 168 7.53 19.14 -0.32
C LEU A 168 6.39 20.15 -0.48
N LYS A 169 5.94 20.81 0.60
CA LYS A 169 4.86 21.80 0.55
C LYS A 169 5.13 22.93 -0.47
N PRO A 170 6.31 23.58 -0.52
CA PRO A 170 6.62 24.59 -1.53
C PRO A 170 6.55 24.04 -2.96
N ILE A 171 6.98 22.80 -3.18
CA ILE A 171 6.96 22.14 -4.49
C ILE A 171 5.51 21.84 -4.90
N SER A 172 4.68 21.36 -3.98
CA SER A 172 3.24 21.17 -4.20
C SER A 172 2.57 22.48 -4.63
N ASP A 173 2.82 23.57 -3.89
CA ASP A 173 2.20 24.87 -4.17
C ASP A 173 2.66 25.46 -5.51
N ALA A 174 3.96 25.37 -5.80
CA ALA A 174 4.51 25.80 -7.10
C ALA A 174 3.94 24.96 -8.26
N THR A 175 3.87 23.65 -8.09
CA THR A 175 3.31 22.73 -9.09
C THR A 175 1.83 23.03 -9.33
N ARG A 176 1.05 23.36 -8.30
CA ARG A 176 -0.34 23.81 -8.46
C ARG A 176 -0.44 25.08 -9.26
N SER A 177 0.40 26.07 -8.95
CA SER A 177 0.43 27.34 -9.70
C SER A 177 0.77 27.11 -11.18
N LEU A 178 1.76 26.27 -11.47
CA LEU A 178 2.13 25.90 -12.85
C LEU A 178 1.00 25.18 -13.58
N ILE A 179 0.37 24.21 -12.91
CA ILE A 179 -0.77 23.45 -13.45
C ILE A 179 -1.96 24.39 -13.68
N ALA A 180 -2.29 25.28 -12.75
CA ALA A 180 -3.38 26.24 -12.88
C ALA A 180 -3.15 27.22 -14.06
N ARG A 181 -1.90 27.67 -14.26
CA ARG A 181 -1.51 28.50 -15.41
C ARG A 181 -1.61 27.75 -16.74
N LYS A 182 -1.12 26.50 -16.78
CA LYS A 182 -1.05 25.69 -18.01
C LYS A 182 -2.41 25.13 -18.42
N PHE A 183 -3.23 24.77 -17.44
CA PHE A 183 -4.57 24.23 -17.64
C PHE A 183 -5.61 25.28 -17.21
N LYS A 184 -5.96 26.21 -18.11
CA LYS A 184 -7.03 27.19 -17.86
C LYS A 184 -8.31 26.46 -17.42
N GLY A 185 -8.79 26.71 -16.20
CA GLY A 185 -9.93 26.01 -15.58
C GLY A 185 -9.58 24.78 -14.71
N ALA A 186 -8.34 24.67 -14.26
CA ALA A 186 -7.83 23.59 -13.40
C ALA A 186 -8.01 23.83 -11.89
N ASP A 187 -9.01 24.61 -11.49
CA ASP A 187 -9.34 24.73 -10.07
C ASP A 187 -9.62 23.34 -9.50
N GLY A 188 -8.95 23.00 -8.40
CA GLY A 188 -9.06 21.75 -7.66
C GLY A 188 -8.50 20.49 -8.35
N LEU A 189 -7.47 20.61 -9.19
CA LEU A 189 -6.65 19.43 -9.53
C LEU A 189 -5.87 18.95 -8.29
N ASN A 190 -5.76 17.64 -8.14
CA ASN A 190 -4.97 17.01 -7.09
C ASN A 190 -3.58 16.67 -7.63
N ILE A 191 -2.55 16.90 -6.83
CA ILE A 191 -1.19 16.43 -7.13
C ILE A 191 -1.03 15.04 -6.53
N GLY A 192 -0.62 14.10 -7.36
CA GLY A 192 -0.34 12.73 -6.97
C GLY A 192 1.06 12.60 -6.39
N MET A 193 1.15 12.18 -5.12
CA MET A 193 2.41 12.05 -4.38
C MET A 193 2.54 10.67 -3.70
N SER A 194 3.73 10.40 -3.16
CA SER A 194 4.03 9.17 -2.45
C SER A 194 3.22 9.04 -1.16
N PRO A 195 2.72 7.83 -0.82
CA PRO A 195 2.17 7.55 0.50
C PRO A 195 3.20 7.69 1.64
N ALA A 196 4.50 7.74 1.33
CA ALA A 196 5.56 8.00 2.31
C ALA A 196 5.36 9.30 3.10
N LEU A 197 4.55 10.24 2.57
CA LEU A 197 4.17 11.47 3.28
C LEU A 197 3.40 11.23 4.58
N VAL A 198 2.78 10.07 4.77
CA VAL A 198 1.88 9.84 5.91
C VAL A 198 2.16 8.54 6.67
N ILE A 199 3.21 7.81 6.31
CA ILE A 199 3.59 6.56 6.99
C ILE A 199 3.98 6.79 8.45
N GLY A 200 4.46 8.00 8.77
CA GLY A 200 4.76 8.43 10.14
C GLY A 200 3.55 8.62 11.04
N HIS A 201 2.32 8.43 10.54
CA HIS A 201 1.13 8.49 11.40
C HIS A 201 1.21 7.40 12.49
N PRO A 202 1.00 7.72 13.78
CA PRO A 202 1.17 6.78 14.88
C PRO A 202 0.39 5.47 14.71
N THR A 203 -0.88 5.54 14.29
CA THR A 203 -1.67 4.33 13.99
C THR A 203 -1.06 3.47 12.88
N THR A 204 -0.50 4.07 11.82
CA THR A 204 0.16 3.32 10.75
C THR A 204 1.32 2.52 11.31
N LEU A 205 2.18 3.17 12.11
CA LEU A 205 3.34 2.52 12.71
C LEU A 205 2.93 1.37 13.61
N VAL A 206 2.00 1.61 14.53
CA VAL A 206 1.57 0.61 15.50
C VAL A 206 0.89 -0.59 14.83
N VAL A 207 -0.07 -0.34 13.92
CA VAL A 207 -0.79 -1.43 13.25
C VAL A 207 0.17 -2.24 12.37
N SER A 208 1.05 -1.58 11.62
CA SER A 208 2.05 -2.27 10.78
C SER A 208 2.93 -3.16 11.64
N LEU A 209 3.44 -2.62 12.74
CA LEU A 209 4.33 -3.33 13.65
C LEU A 209 3.67 -4.56 14.29
N LEU A 210 2.41 -4.44 14.73
CA LEU A 210 1.64 -5.57 15.26
C LEU A 210 1.36 -6.62 14.19
N LEU A 211 1.17 -6.22 12.94
CA LEU A 211 0.94 -7.15 11.85
C LEU A 211 2.20 -7.89 11.41
N ILE A 212 3.40 -7.37 11.63
CA ILE A 212 4.64 -8.05 11.23
C ILE A 212 4.73 -9.49 11.77
N PRO A 213 4.71 -9.72 13.10
CA PRO A 213 4.80 -11.08 13.64
C PRO A 213 3.60 -11.94 13.24
N VAL A 214 2.42 -11.35 13.10
CA VAL A 214 1.20 -12.06 12.71
C VAL A 214 1.28 -12.52 11.26
N THR A 215 1.75 -11.68 10.34
CA THR A 215 1.96 -12.03 8.93
C THR A 215 3.03 -13.10 8.77
N LEU A 216 4.10 -13.07 9.58
CA LEU A 216 5.10 -14.14 9.61
C LEU A 216 4.49 -15.46 10.09
N ALA A 217 3.68 -15.43 11.15
CA ALA A 217 2.97 -16.62 11.62
C ALA A 217 1.98 -17.14 10.56
N LEU A 218 1.20 -16.26 9.93
CA LEU A 218 0.28 -16.60 8.85
C LEU A 218 1.02 -17.18 7.64
N ALA A 219 2.19 -16.67 7.29
CA ALA A 219 2.99 -17.20 6.19
C ALA A 219 3.38 -18.67 6.41
N VAL A 220 3.59 -19.08 7.67
CA VAL A 220 3.92 -20.48 8.02
C VAL A 220 2.67 -21.34 8.21
N LEU A 221 1.60 -20.78 8.79
CA LEU A 221 0.41 -21.53 9.20
C LEU A 221 -0.65 -21.67 8.10
N LEU A 222 -0.70 -20.76 7.12
CA LEU A 222 -1.72 -20.78 6.08
C LEU A 222 -1.50 -21.96 5.12
N PRO A 223 -2.50 -22.83 4.93
CA PRO A 223 -2.37 -24.00 4.08
C PRO A 223 -2.19 -23.59 2.61
N GLY A 224 -1.15 -24.10 1.96
CA GLY A 224 -0.87 -23.80 0.55
C GLY A 224 -0.17 -22.45 0.30
N ASN A 225 0.10 -21.65 1.34
CA ASN A 225 1.02 -20.53 1.21
C ASN A 225 2.46 -21.05 1.11
N GLN A 226 3.23 -20.51 0.17
CA GLN A 226 4.65 -20.83 -0.01
C GLN A 226 5.54 -19.58 0.07
N PHE A 227 4.95 -18.41 0.31
CA PHE A 227 5.68 -17.15 0.38
C PHE A 227 6.03 -16.78 1.83
N LEU A 228 7.31 -16.56 2.09
CA LEU A 228 7.82 -16.05 3.37
C LEU A 228 8.31 -14.60 3.20
N PRO A 229 7.63 -13.59 3.77
CA PRO A 229 7.84 -12.18 3.42
C PRO A 229 9.05 -11.51 4.09
N LEU A 230 10.19 -12.19 4.27
CA LEU A 230 11.32 -11.66 5.06
C LEU A 230 11.85 -10.31 4.54
N ALA A 231 12.07 -10.20 3.24
CA ALA A 231 12.57 -8.97 2.61
C ALA A 231 11.47 -7.90 2.42
N SER A 232 10.20 -8.29 2.43
CA SER A 232 9.07 -7.39 2.17
C SER A 232 8.38 -6.88 3.45
N LEU A 233 8.90 -7.18 4.64
CA LEU A 233 8.28 -6.72 5.90
C LEU A 233 8.25 -5.19 6.00
N ALA A 234 9.25 -4.51 5.42
CA ALA A 234 9.29 -3.06 5.37
C ALA A 234 8.14 -2.45 4.54
N GLY A 235 7.58 -3.18 3.59
CA GLY A 235 6.44 -2.72 2.79
C GLY A 235 5.13 -2.58 3.55
N MET A 236 5.00 -3.19 4.74
CA MET A 236 3.76 -3.18 5.51
C MET A 236 3.29 -1.78 5.91
N PHE A 237 4.21 -0.82 6.07
CA PHE A 237 3.86 0.58 6.36
C PHE A 237 3.04 1.23 5.25
N TYR A 238 3.11 0.70 4.02
CA TYR A 238 2.37 1.20 2.86
C TYR A 238 0.97 0.59 2.71
N VAL A 239 0.56 -0.33 3.59
CA VAL A 239 -0.82 -0.87 3.53
C VAL A 239 -1.84 0.14 4.06
N PHE A 240 -1.49 0.87 5.12
CA PHE A 240 -2.44 1.69 5.89
C PHE A 240 -2.70 3.13 5.42
N PRO A 241 -1.83 3.82 4.67
CA PRO A 241 -2.03 5.22 4.27
C PRO A 241 -3.42 5.53 3.68
N LEU A 242 -3.96 4.64 2.84
CA LEU A 242 -5.31 4.80 2.32
C LEU A 242 -6.40 4.03 3.07
N VAL A 243 -6.04 3.21 4.07
CA VAL A 243 -6.98 2.49 4.94
C VAL A 243 -7.41 3.37 6.12
N LEU A 244 -6.47 4.08 6.75
CA LEU A 244 -6.75 4.89 7.95
C LEU A 244 -7.84 5.95 7.74
N PRO A 245 -7.95 6.64 6.58
CA PRO A 245 -9.05 7.58 6.34
C PRO A 245 -10.45 6.94 6.34
N PHE A 246 -10.56 5.62 6.18
CA PHE A 246 -11.82 4.88 6.32
C PHE A 246 -12.07 4.44 7.75
N THR A 247 -11.04 3.95 8.44
CA THR A 247 -11.13 3.50 9.84
C THR A 247 -11.06 4.64 10.86
N LYS A 248 -10.81 5.88 10.39
CA LYS A 248 -10.61 7.08 11.20
C LYS A 248 -9.47 6.92 12.22
N GLY A 249 -8.40 6.22 11.84
CA GLY A 249 -7.24 6.02 12.73
C GLY A 249 -7.44 4.97 13.83
N ASN A 250 -8.57 4.24 13.83
CA ASN A 250 -8.83 3.16 14.78
C ASN A 250 -7.85 1.98 14.57
N VAL A 251 -7.04 1.67 15.59
CA VAL A 251 -6.03 0.61 15.57
C VAL A 251 -6.65 -0.75 15.33
N VAL A 252 -7.73 -1.08 16.05
CA VAL A 252 -8.36 -2.41 15.99
C VAL A 252 -8.98 -2.66 14.61
N LYS A 253 -9.76 -1.72 14.09
CA LYS A 253 -10.37 -1.83 12.75
C LYS A 253 -9.30 -1.94 11.67
N SER A 254 -8.26 -1.10 11.76
CA SER A 254 -7.16 -1.11 10.80
C SER A 254 -6.37 -2.42 10.85
N PHE A 255 -6.13 -2.96 12.05
CA PHE A 255 -5.49 -4.25 12.24
C PHE A 255 -6.31 -5.41 11.64
N ILE A 256 -7.63 -5.43 11.85
CA ILE A 256 -8.50 -6.47 11.26
C ILE A 256 -8.51 -6.39 9.74
N ILE A 257 -8.62 -5.17 9.18
CA ILE A 257 -8.53 -4.97 7.73
C ILE A 257 -7.17 -5.44 7.22
N GLY A 258 -6.09 -5.06 7.89
CA GLY A 258 -4.74 -5.50 7.58
C GLY A 258 -4.60 -7.02 7.62
N LEU A 259 -5.14 -7.69 8.63
CA LEU A 259 -5.13 -9.15 8.76
C LEU A 259 -5.81 -9.82 7.55
N VAL A 260 -7.02 -9.39 7.20
CA VAL A 260 -7.77 -9.95 6.06
C VAL A 260 -7.03 -9.71 4.75
N VAL A 261 -6.51 -8.50 4.56
CA VAL A 261 -5.72 -8.13 3.39
C VAL A 261 -4.43 -8.95 3.32
N MET A 262 -3.78 -9.25 4.44
CA MET A 262 -2.54 -10.03 4.46
C MET A 262 -2.77 -11.50 4.20
N VAL A 263 -3.83 -12.09 4.73
CA VAL A 263 -4.22 -13.46 4.38
C VAL A 263 -4.43 -13.58 2.87
N MET A 264 -5.21 -12.67 2.27
CA MET A 264 -5.41 -12.65 0.81
C MET A 264 -4.09 -12.41 0.07
N GLY A 265 -3.31 -11.44 0.53
CA GLY A 265 -2.06 -11.03 -0.08
C GLY A 265 -1.02 -12.16 -0.15
N LEU A 266 -0.89 -12.96 0.91
CA LEU A 266 0.02 -14.12 0.94
C LEU A 266 -0.33 -15.16 -0.14
N TYR A 267 -1.61 -15.46 -0.32
CA TYR A 267 -2.07 -16.33 -1.41
C TYR A 267 -1.84 -15.71 -2.80
N MET A 268 -2.09 -14.41 -2.95
CA MET A 268 -1.87 -13.70 -4.21
C MET A 268 -0.39 -13.70 -4.61
N VAL A 269 0.52 -13.48 -3.65
CA VAL A 269 1.97 -13.54 -3.90
C VAL A 269 2.37 -14.96 -4.28
N THR A 270 1.94 -15.98 -3.53
CA THR A 270 2.22 -17.39 -3.84
C THR A 270 1.75 -17.74 -5.26
N ASN A 271 0.60 -17.23 -5.68
CA ASN A 271 0.08 -17.45 -7.03
C ASN A 271 0.85 -16.72 -8.14
N LEU A 272 1.37 -15.52 -7.85
CA LEU A 272 2.14 -14.71 -8.80
C LEU A 272 3.63 -15.09 -8.86
N ALA A 273 4.14 -15.83 -7.86
CA ALA A 273 5.54 -16.17 -7.72
C ALA A 273 6.17 -16.83 -8.96
N PRO A 274 5.52 -17.75 -9.69
CA PRO A 274 6.12 -18.35 -10.88
C PRO A 274 6.41 -17.31 -11.98
N ALA A 275 5.45 -16.42 -12.26
CA ALA A 275 5.62 -15.39 -13.27
C ALA A 275 6.63 -14.31 -12.85
N PHE A 276 6.65 -13.95 -11.56
CA PHE A 276 7.67 -13.07 -11.02
C PHE A 276 9.07 -13.68 -11.11
N THR A 277 9.20 -14.99 -10.85
CA THR A 277 10.47 -15.72 -10.92
C THR A 277 11.04 -15.74 -12.33
N LEU A 278 10.20 -15.87 -13.36
CA LEU A 278 10.62 -15.75 -14.75
C LEU A 278 11.23 -14.38 -15.03
N ALA A 279 10.57 -13.31 -14.59
CA ALA A 279 11.06 -11.95 -14.76
C ALA A 279 12.41 -11.73 -14.06
N ALA A 280 12.55 -12.19 -12.82
CA ALA A 280 13.78 -12.04 -12.05
C ALA A 280 14.95 -12.83 -12.65
N LYS A 281 14.70 -14.07 -13.13
CA LYS A 281 15.72 -14.89 -13.80
C LYS A 281 16.20 -14.26 -15.11
N ASP A 282 15.31 -13.66 -15.88
CA ASP A 282 15.65 -12.96 -17.12
C ASP A 282 16.55 -11.74 -16.83
N VAL A 283 16.16 -10.91 -15.86
CA VAL A 283 16.98 -9.76 -15.44
C VAL A 283 18.36 -10.23 -14.97
N PHE A 284 18.42 -11.28 -14.14
CA PHE A 284 19.70 -11.84 -13.69
C PHE A 284 20.57 -12.32 -14.87
N ALA A 285 19.99 -13.00 -15.85
CA ALA A 285 20.71 -13.48 -17.02
C ALA A 285 21.29 -12.34 -17.87
N VAL A 286 20.59 -11.20 -17.94
CA VAL A 286 21.01 -10.03 -18.71
C VAL A 286 22.02 -9.16 -17.95
N THR A 287 21.82 -8.93 -16.65
CA THR A 287 22.61 -7.97 -15.87
C THR A 287 23.72 -8.59 -15.04
N GLY A 288 23.60 -9.88 -14.69
CA GLY A 288 24.46 -10.53 -13.69
C GLY A 288 24.30 -9.98 -12.26
N ASP A 289 23.24 -9.22 -11.98
CA ASP A 289 23.06 -8.56 -10.68
C ASP A 289 22.67 -9.57 -9.59
N ALA A 290 23.57 -9.79 -8.64
CA ALA A 290 23.36 -10.70 -7.52
C ALA A 290 22.15 -10.33 -6.65
N ALA A 291 21.68 -9.07 -6.66
CA ALA A 291 20.51 -8.65 -5.91
C ALA A 291 19.20 -9.26 -6.42
N VAL A 292 19.13 -9.67 -7.69
CA VAL A 292 17.94 -10.31 -8.29
C VAL A 292 18.11 -11.83 -8.45
N ALA A 293 19.24 -12.39 -8.02
CA ALA A 293 19.53 -13.80 -8.10
C ALA A 293 18.61 -14.60 -7.16
N ILE A 294 17.71 -15.40 -7.73
CA ILE A 294 16.85 -16.32 -6.96
C ILE A 294 17.61 -17.63 -6.75
N PRO A 295 17.78 -18.10 -5.49
CA PRO A 295 18.43 -19.38 -5.21
C PRO A 295 17.75 -20.56 -5.91
N GLN A 296 18.53 -21.57 -6.27
CA GLN A 296 18.00 -22.77 -6.92
C GLN A 296 16.97 -23.48 -6.02
N GLY A 297 15.82 -23.85 -6.58
CA GLY A 297 14.72 -24.49 -5.85
C GLY A 297 13.79 -23.51 -5.11
N PHE A 298 14.04 -22.20 -5.23
CA PHE A 298 13.14 -21.15 -4.71
C PHE A 298 12.46 -20.40 -5.85
N ASP A 299 11.26 -19.90 -5.56
CA ASP A 299 10.57 -18.91 -6.38
C ASP A 299 10.65 -17.54 -5.67
N GLY A 300 10.75 -16.49 -6.47
CA GLY A 300 10.73 -15.11 -6.01
C GLY A 300 9.32 -14.57 -5.87
N GLY A 301 9.11 -13.68 -4.91
CA GLY A 301 7.87 -12.95 -4.74
C GLY A 301 8.10 -11.64 -3.97
N SER A 302 7.14 -10.73 -4.04
CA SER A 302 7.19 -9.46 -3.31
C SER A 302 5.82 -9.13 -2.72
N LEU A 303 5.77 -8.87 -1.41
CA LEU A 303 4.54 -8.43 -0.77
C LEU A 303 4.11 -7.05 -1.30
N ASP A 304 5.08 -6.17 -1.55
CA ASP A 304 4.91 -4.73 -1.77
C ASP A 304 4.04 -4.35 -2.97
N PHE A 305 3.83 -5.27 -3.91
CA PHE A 305 2.77 -5.11 -4.91
C PHE A 305 2.09 -6.41 -5.35
N ALA A 306 2.77 -7.56 -5.31
CA ALA A 306 2.14 -8.83 -5.70
C ALA A 306 1.03 -9.24 -4.72
N SER A 307 1.04 -8.71 -3.49
CA SER A 307 -0.04 -8.93 -2.53
C SER A 307 -1.25 -8.00 -2.75
N SER A 308 -1.21 -7.12 -3.76
CA SER A 308 -2.31 -6.22 -4.08
C SER A 308 -3.43 -6.97 -4.82
N PRO A 309 -4.69 -6.88 -4.36
CA PRO A 309 -5.82 -7.40 -5.10
C PRO A 309 -5.93 -6.83 -6.51
N LEU A 310 -5.51 -5.59 -6.71
CA LEU A 310 -5.51 -4.95 -8.02
C LEU A 310 -4.53 -5.65 -8.98
N ALA A 311 -3.30 -5.91 -8.52
CA ALA A 311 -2.30 -6.62 -9.31
C ALA A 311 -2.78 -8.04 -9.65
N TRP A 312 -3.31 -8.75 -8.65
CA TRP A 312 -3.80 -10.11 -8.82
C TRP A 312 -4.98 -10.20 -9.79
N ILE A 313 -6.00 -9.35 -9.64
CA ILE A 313 -7.16 -9.34 -10.55
C ILE A 313 -6.74 -9.05 -12.00
N ILE A 314 -5.87 -8.06 -12.21
CA ILE A 314 -5.39 -7.72 -13.56
C ILE A 314 -4.61 -8.90 -14.16
N TYR A 315 -3.73 -9.53 -13.38
CA TYR A 315 -2.99 -10.71 -13.82
C TYR A 315 -3.93 -11.87 -14.20
N GLN A 316 -4.89 -12.20 -13.33
CA GLN A 316 -5.85 -13.29 -13.57
C GLN A 316 -6.72 -13.04 -14.81
N CYS A 317 -7.23 -11.82 -14.96
CA CYS A 317 -8.04 -11.45 -16.11
C CYS A 317 -7.23 -11.47 -17.42
N THR A 318 -5.95 -11.09 -17.39
CA THR A 318 -5.11 -11.06 -18.58
C THR A 318 -4.55 -12.43 -18.97
N GLN A 319 -4.09 -13.23 -18.00
CA GLN A 319 -3.45 -14.52 -18.28
C GLN A 319 -4.45 -15.68 -18.39
N ASN A 320 -5.38 -15.78 -17.44
CA ASN A 320 -6.25 -16.96 -17.33
C ASN A 320 -7.55 -16.80 -18.11
N LEU A 321 -8.18 -15.62 -18.06
CA LEU A 321 -9.43 -15.34 -18.80
C LEU A 321 -9.19 -14.72 -20.18
N LYS A 322 -7.95 -14.30 -20.48
CA LYS A 322 -7.51 -13.70 -21.75
C LYS A 322 -8.49 -12.63 -22.26
N TRP A 323 -9.11 -12.86 -23.41
CA TRP A 323 -10.02 -11.90 -24.06
C TRP A 323 -11.27 -11.59 -23.25
N ILE A 324 -11.84 -12.58 -22.55
CA ILE A 324 -13.01 -12.37 -21.68
C ILE A 324 -12.61 -11.46 -20.51
N GLY A 325 -11.49 -11.78 -19.86
CA GLY A 325 -10.98 -10.96 -18.76
C GLY A 325 -10.57 -9.56 -19.20
N ALA A 326 -9.97 -9.41 -20.38
CA ALA A 326 -9.66 -8.12 -20.97
C ALA A 326 -10.93 -7.29 -21.21
N GLY A 327 -11.99 -7.90 -21.74
CA GLY A 327 -13.29 -7.26 -21.92
C GLY A 327 -13.87 -6.77 -20.58
N ILE A 328 -13.82 -7.61 -19.54
CA ILE A 328 -14.27 -7.23 -18.19
C ILE A 328 -13.43 -6.06 -17.64
N LEU A 329 -12.10 -6.12 -17.74
CA LEU A 329 -11.21 -5.06 -17.26
C LEU A 329 -11.50 -3.74 -17.98
N VAL A 330 -11.69 -3.77 -19.31
CA VAL A 330 -12.01 -2.57 -20.09
C VAL A 330 -13.37 -2.01 -19.68
N LEU A 331 -14.41 -2.84 -19.54
CA LEU A 331 -15.74 -2.39 -19.12
C LEU A 331 -15.72 -1.78 -17.71
N ILE A 332 -15.05 -2.42 -16.75
CA ILE A 332 -14.91 -1.89 -15.39
C ILE A 332 -14.14 -0.57 -15.41
N THR A 333 -13.02 -0.52 -16.13
CA THR A 333 -12.19 0.68 -16.22
C THR A 333 -12.95 1.84 -16.85
N MET A 334 -13.66 1.62 -17.96
CA MET A 334 -14.51 2.64 -18.58
C MET A 334 -15.66 3.07 -17.68
N GLY A 335 -16.30 2.13 -16.98
CA GLY A 335 -17.34 2.42 -16.00
C GLY A 335 -16.83 3.30 -14.85
N MET A 336 -15.65 2.98 -14.30
CA MET A 336 -14.98 3.78 -13.27
C MET A 336 -14.61 5.18 -13.78
N MET A 337 -14.05 5.28 -15.00
CA MET A 337 -13.72 6.56 -15.63
C MET A 337 -14.96 7.43 -15.83
N TRP A 338 -16.05 6.86 -16.33
CA TRP A 338 -17.31 7.55 -16.53
C TRP A 338 -17.94 7.99 -15.21
N TRP A 339 -17.99 7.09 -14.22
CA TRP A 339 -18.50 7.39 -12.89
C TRP A 339 -17.72 8.54 -12.24
N ASN A 340 -16.39 8.50 -12.29
CA ASN A 340 -15.56 9.58 -11.75
C ASN A 340 -15.78 10.89 -12.52
N ARG A 341 -15.90 10.84 -13.85
CA ARG A 341 -16.24 12.02 -14.67
C ARG A 341 -17.55 12.66 -14.25
N VAL A 342 -18.60 11.87 -14.02
CA VAL A 342 -19.91 12.36 -13.55
C VAL A 342 -19.76 13.04 -12.19
N HIS A 343 -19.02 12.45 -11.26
CA HIS A 343 -18.75 13.05 -9.95
C HIS A 343 -17.98 14.36 -10.03
N ILE A 344 -16.97 14.43 -10.91
CA ILE A 344 -16.21 15.67 -11.15
C ILE A 344 -17.14 16.79 -11.64
N ILE A 345 -17.99 16.51 -12.64
CA ILE A 345 -18.91 17.51 -13.20
C ILE A 345 -19.93 17.97 -12.13
N ARG A 346 -20.50 17.04 -11.36
CA ARG A 346 -21.44 17.37 -10.27
C ARG A 346 -20.78 18.27 -9.22
N ASN A 347 -19.56 17.94 -8.80
CA ASN A 347 -18.81 18.75 -7.85
C ASN A 347 -18.49 20.16 -8.39
N GLN A 348 -18.15 20.27 -9.68
CA GLN A 348 -17.91 21.57 -10.31
C GLN A 348 -19.17 22.44 -10.35
N ARG A 349 -20.33 21.86 -10.66
CA ARG A 349 -21.62 22.58 -10.63
C ARG A 349 -21.97 23.08 -9.24
N MET A 350 -21.86 22.23 -8.21
CA MET A 350 -22.12 22.62 -6.82
C MET A 350 -21.18 23.74 -6.32
N MET A 351 -19.93 23.76 -6.79
CA MET A 351 -18.99 24.85 -6.45
C MET A 351 -19.37 26.16 -7.15
N ALA A 352 -19.83 26.08 -8.41
CA ALA A 352 -20.31 27.24 -9.16
C ALA A 352 -21.63 27.82 -8.63
N GLU A 353 -22.50 26.98 -8.05
CA GLU A 353 -23.76 27.41 -7.42
C GLU A 353 -23.58 28.07 -6.04
N LYS A 354 -22.43 27.86 -5.40
CA LYS A 354 -22.10 28.42 -4.07
C LYS A 354 -21.31 29.72 -4.11
N ASN A 355 -20.80 30.11 -5.28
CA ASN A 355 -20.01 31.32 -5.52
C ASN A 355 -20.89 32.41 -6.15
#